data_AF-A0A9Q5CKX0-F1
#
_entry.id   AF-A0A9Q5CKX0-F1
#
_cell.length_a   1.000
_cell.length_b   1.000
_cell.length_c   1.000
_cell.angle_alpha   90.00
_cell.angle_beta   90.00
_cell.angle_gamma   90.00
#
_symmetry.space_group_name_H-M   'P 1'
#
loop_
_entity.id
_entity.type
_entity.pdbx_description
1 polymer ?
#
loop_
_entity_poly.entity_id
_entity_poly.type
_entity_poly.pdbx_seq_one_letter_code
_entity_poly.pdbx_strand_id
1 'polypeptide(L)'
;MVKVKYSAIYTDNFGCEQAELYFLKGGLQFNIRDCIFYDDHFDFDFYTKRPNEHKQLFYLKDDELIEYVMDVRIPLIMTYDGEECVRESILCIKRQRNSYNNMLSLNLDGKSYTVEGYNLQELLYKMKKKLPKEYAMESDFSCMLGVYSIETNKENDFYCFRNFEEDDDESVSSESFCLESSDFRSRDAFDGLKKYPITYIFNEYCLSKI
;
A
#
# COMPACT_ATOMS: atom_id res chain seq x y z
N MET A 1 9.76 10.45 7.36
CA MET A 1 9.23 9.07 7.52
C MET A 1 8.27 8.85 6.37
N VAL A 2 8.52 7.90 5.47
CA VAL A 2 7.61 7.64 4.34
C VAL A 2 6.32 7.05 4.92
N LYS A 3 5.19 7.65 4.56
CA LYS A 3 3.85 7.18 4.89
C LYS A 3 3.07 7.14 3.58
N VAL A 4 2.42 6.04 3.25
CA VAL A 4 1.46 5.95 2.12
C VAL A 4 0.11 5.60 2.71
N LYS A 5 -0.98 6.22 2.24
CA LYS A 5 -2.33 6.03 2.79
C LYS A 5 -3.20 5.32 1.78
N TYR A 6 -3.91 4.31 2.23
CA TYR A 6 -4.92 3.60 1.49
C TYR A 6 -6.26 3.69 2.22
N SER A 7 -7.32 3.90 1.44
CA SER A 7 -8.69 3.83 1.95
C SER A 7 -9.05 2.38 2.25
N ALA A 8 -9.72 2.17 3.38
CA ALA A 8 -10.18 0.88 3.81
C ALA A 8 -11.65 0.93 4.25
N ILE A 9 -12.33 -0.20 4.15
CA ILE A 9 -13.62 -0.45 4.78
C ILE A 9 -13.38 -1.45 5.90
N TYR A 10 -13.68 -1.05 7.12
CA TYR A 10 -13.55 -1.88 8.32
C TYR A 10 -14.94 -2.34 8.75
N THR A 11 -15.08 -3.64 9.03
CA THR A 11 -16.30 -4.24 9.53
C THR A 11 -16.01 -5.08 10.76
N ASP A 12 -16.74 -4.83 11.84
CA ASP A 12 -16.74 -5.65 13.05
C ASP A 12 -18.18 -5.86 13.56
N ASN A 13 -18.29 -6.40 14.78
CA ASN A 13 -19.59 -6.66 15.39
C ASN A 13 -20.38 -5.37 15.74
N PHE A 14 -19.74 -4.20 15.72
CA PHE A 14 -20.40 -2.91 15.99
C PHE A 14 -20.89 -2.22 14.72
N GLY A 15 -20.37 -2.60 13.55
CA GLY A 15 -20.83 -2.08 12.27
C GLY A 15 -19.77 -2.08 11.18
N CYS A 16 -20.04 -1.30 10.14
CA CYS A 16 -19.15 -1.10 8.99
C CYS A 16 -18.83 0.39 8.86
N GLU A 17 -17.55 0.72 8.78
CA GLU A 17 -17.04 2.09 8.82
C GLU A 17 -15.87 2.29 7.84
N GLN A 18 -15.69 3.54 7.41
CA GLN A 18 -14.50 3.93 6.66
C GLN A 18 -13.30 3.97 7.60
N ALA A 19 -12.16 3.51 7.09
CA ALA A 19 -10.93 3.43 7.83
C ALA A 19 -9.74 3.75 6.91
N GLU A 20 -8.56 3.86 7.51
CA GLU A 20 -7.34 4.22 6.77
C GLU A 20 -6.22 3.27 7.15
N LEU A 21 -5.62 2.64 6.14
CA LEU A 21 -4.40 1.85 6.32
C LEU A 21 -3.21 2.66 5.81
N TYR A 22 -2.20 2.80 6.64
CA TYR A 22 -0.98 3.50 6.33
C TYR A 22 0.19 2.54 6.22
N PHE A 23 0.89 2.57 5.10
CA PHE A 23 2.16 1.89 4.92
C PHE A 23 3.29 2.78 5.44
N LEU A 24 4.05 2.30 6.42
CA LEU A 24 5.13 3.03 7.07
C LEU A 24 6.47 2.36 6.80
N LYS A 25 7.56 3.12 6.96
CA LYS A 25 8.91 2.55 7.02
C LYS A 25 9.01 1.64 8.25
N GLY A 26 8.82 0.34 8.05
CA GLY A 26 8.93 -0.70 9.08
C GLY A 26 7.62 -1.30 9.56
N GLY A 27 6.48 -1.00 8.92
CA GLY A 27 5.21 -1.64 9.31
C GLY A 27 3.97 -1.01 8.68
N LEU A 28 2.81 -1.36 9.23
CA LEU A 28 1.52 -0.79 8.93
C LEU A 28 0.99 -0.02 10.14
N GLN A 29 0.23 1.04 9.87
CA GLN A 29 -0.57 1.73 10.88
C GLN A 29 -2.01 1.77 10.41
N PHE A 30 -2.93 1.31 11.25
CA PHE A 30 -4.35 1.27 10.95
C PHE A 30 -5.11 2.28 11.81
N ASN A 31 -5.87 3.17 11.18
CA ASN A 31 -6.67 4.19 11.85
C ASN A 31 -8.17 3.91 11.67
N ILE A 32 -8.90 3.82 12.77
CA ILE A 32 -10.36 3.58 12.80
C ILE A 32 -10.95 4.14 14.11
N ARG A 33 -12.12 4.80 14.08
CA ARG A 33 -12.80 5.39 15.25
C ARG A 33 -11.86 6.23 16.15
N ASP A 34 -11.07 7.10 15.53
CA ASP A 34 -10.02 7.92 16.19
C ASP A 34 -8.97 7.12 16.99
N CYS A 35 -8.91 5.81 16.79
CA CYS A 35 -7.97 4.88 17.39
C CYS A 35 -6.91 4.47 16.38
N ILE A 36 -5.68 4.25 16.89
CA ILE A 36 -4.52 3.87 16.07
C ILE A 36 -4.02 2.49 16.51
N PHE A 37 -3.85 1.61 15.54
CA PHE A 37 -3.23 0.30 15.69
C PHE A 37 -1.97 0.20 14.83
N TYR A 38 -1.06 -0.69 15.19
CA TYR A 38 0.25 -0.86 14.58
C TYR A 38 0.48 -2.32 14.23
N ASP A 39 1.22 -2.57 13.16
CA ASP A 39 1.76 -3.88 12.79
C ASP A 39 3.21 -3.64 12.35
N ASP A 40 4.18 -4.26 13.00
CA ASP A 40 5.61 -4.03 12.75
C ASP A 40 6.22 -5.04 11.76
N HIS A 41 5.41 -5.96 11.22
CA HIS A 41 5.85 -7.16 10.51
C HIS A 41 5.12 -7.41 9.18
N PHE A 42 4.12 -6.60 8.83
CA PHE A 42 3.28 -6.74 7.64
C PHE A 42 2.50 -8.07 7.60
N ASP A 43 2.21 -8.63 8.79
CA ASP A 43 1.45 -9.86 8.99
C ASP A 43 0.00 -9.62 9.44
N PHE A 44 -0.39 -8.35 9.56
CA PHE A 44 -1.73 -7.89 9.90
C PHE A 44 -2.16 -8.21 11.34
N ASP A 45 -1.21 -8.55 12.22
CA ASP A 45 -1.45 -8.67 13.66
C ASP A 45 -1.44 -7.27 14.30
N PHE A 46 -2.50 -6.51 14.05
CA PHE A 46 -2.63 -5.13 14.51
C PHE A 46 -2.78 -5.05 16.03
N TYR A 47 -1.87 -4.35 16.71
CA TYR A 47 -1.90 -4.12 18.16
C TYR A 47 -2.04 -2.65 18.53
N THR A 48 -2.52 -2.37 19.75
CA THR A 48 -2.63 -1.02 20.31
C THR A 48 -1.76 -0.82 21.52
N LYS A 49 -1.13 0.35 21.63
CA LYS A 49 -0.39 0.76 22.84
C LYS A 49 -1.33 1.21 23.98
N ARG A 50 -2.64 1.28 23.74
CA ARG A 50 -3.66 1.77 24.68
C ARG A 50 -4.83 0.79 24.80
N PRO A 51 -4.60 -0.48 25.17
CA PRO A 51 -5.65 -1.50 25.19
C PRO A 51 -6.80 -1.15 26.15
N ASN A 52 -6.51 -0.49 27.27
CA ASN A 52 -7.54 -0.09 28.24
C ASN A 52 -8.52 0.97 27.73
N GLU A 53 -8.06 1.85 26.84
CA GLU A 53 -8.90 2.86 26.18
C GLU A 53 -9.69 2.19 25.06
N HIS A 54 -9.03 1.37 24.23
CA HIS A 54 -9.61 0.83 23.00
C HIS A 54 -10.57 -0.35 23.24
N LYS A 55 -10.46 -1.11 24.35
CA LYS A 55 -11.33 -2.27 24.65
C LYS A 55 -12.83 -1.97 24.76
N GLN A 56 -13.21 -0.69 24.89
CA GLN A 56 -14.61 -0.27 24.90
C GLN A 56 -15.20 -0.17 23.48
N LEU A 57 -14.33 0.00 22.47
CA LEU A 57 -14.70 0.24 21.07
C LEU A 57 -14.39 -0.96 20.17
N PHE A 58 -13.58 -1.90 20.64
CA PHE A 58 -13.05 -3.02 19.86
C PHE A 58 -12.96 -4.30 20.68
N TYR A 59 -13.05 -5.44 20.00
CA TYR A 59 -12.66 -6.72 20.58
C TYR A 59 -11.14 -6.86 20.54
N LEU A 60 -10.53 -6.92 21.72
CA LEU A 60 -9.09 -7.12 21.86
C LEU A 60 -8.80 -8.46 22.53
N LYS A 61 -7.72 -9.11 22.10
CA LYS A 61 -7.06 -10.20 22.82
C LYS A 61 -5.72 -9.68 23.29
N ASP A 62 -5.59 -9.47 24.59
CA ASP A 62 -4.49 -8.70 25.19
C ASP A 62 -4.45 -7.27 24.61
N ASP A 63 -3.50 -6.96 23.74
CA ASP A 63 -3.39 -5.69 23.02
C ASP A 63 -3.67 -5.80 21.51
N GLU A 64 -3.95 -7.01 21.01
CA GLU A 64 -4.20 -7.31 19.61
C GLU A 64 -5.68 -7.11 19.23
N LEU A 65 -5.93 -6.45 18.09
CA LEU A 65 -7.25 -6.30 17.50
C LEU A 65 -7.72 -7.60 16.86
N ILE A 66 -8.92 -8.05 17.20
CA ILE A 66 -9.51 -9.29 16.68
C ILE A 66 -11.00 -9.09 16.34
N GLU A 67 -11.60 -10.09 15.68
CA GLU A 67 -13.01 -10.10 15.29
C GLU A 67 -13.37 -8.95 14.33
N TYR A 68 -12.58 -8.82 13.26
CA TYR A 68 -12.79 -7.82 12.22
C TYR A 68 -12.51 -8.36 10.81
N VAL A 69 -13.07 -7.67 9.82
CA VAL A 69 -12.74 -7.75 8.40
C VAL A 69 -12.37 -6.36 7.92
N MET A 70 -11.30 -6.24 7.17
CA MET A 70 -10.85 -4.98 6.58
C MET A 70 -10.56 -5.18 5.10
N ASP A 71 -11.27 -4.45 4.24
CA ASP A 71 -11.03 -4.42 2.80
C ASP A 71 -10.29 -3.15 2.44
N VAL A 72 -9.06 -3.28 1.94
CA VAL A 72 -8.18 -2.17 1.56
C VAL A 72 -8.01 -2.16 0.06
N ARG A 73 -8.22 -1.00 -0.57
CA ARG A 73 -7.92 -0.82 -1.98
C ARG A 73 -6.46 -0.41 -2.13
N ILE A 74 -5.66 -1.27 -2.76
CA ILE A 74 -4.24 -1.01 -2.99
C ILE A 74 -3.93 -1.06 -4.50
N PRO A 75 -3.16 -0.10 -5.04
CA PRO A 75 -2.68 -0.17 -6.41
C PRO A 75 -1.57 -1.21 -6.51
N LEU A 76 -1.58 -2.00 -7.59
CA LEU A 76 -0.47 -2.84 -7.99
C LEU A 76 0.08 -2.34 -9.32
N ILE A 77 1.39 -2.10 -9.33
CA ILE A 77 2.18 -1.73 -10.50
C ILE A 77 2.64 -3.01 -11.16
N MET A 78 2.35 -3.09 -12.44
CA MET A 78 2.49 -4.27 -13.25
C MET A 78 3.02 -3.88 -14.63
N THR A 79 3.43 -4.87 -15.41
CA THR A 79 3.73 -4.70 -16.83
C THR A 79 2.77 -5.56 -17.63
N TYR A 80 2.16 -5.00 -18.68
CA TYR A 80 1.31 -5.70 -19.64
C TYR A 80 1.83 -5.43 -21.05
N ASP A 81 2.17 -6.48 -21.80
CA ASP A 81 2.74 -6.38 -23.15
C ASP A 81 3.97 -5.43 -23.26
N GLY A 82 4.76 -5.36 -22.19
CA GLY A 82 5.97 -4.53 -22.11
C GLY A 82 5.75 -3.11 -21.59
N GLU A 83 4.49 -2.69 -21.42
CA GLU A 83 4.12 -1.37 -20.90
C GLU A 83 3.76 -1.44 -19.43
N GLU A 84 4.21 -0.47 -18.64
CA GLU A 84 3.84 -0.37 -17.23
C GLU A 84 2.37 0.04 -17.10
N CYS A 85 1.64 -0.62 -16.21
CA CYS A 85 0.27 -0.27 -15.89
C CYS A 85 -0.02 -0.43 -14.40
N VAL A 86 -0.94 0.40 -13.91
CA VAL A 86 -1.45 0.33 -12.54
C VAL A 86 -2.83 -0.33 -12.56
N ARG A 87 -3.05 -1.27 -11.64
CA ARG A 87 -4.33 -1.96 -11.46
C ARG A 87 -4.75 -1.89 -10.00
N GLU A 88 -6.01 -1.51 -9.76
CA GLU A 88 -6.57 -1.56 -8.42
C GLU A 88 -6.78 -3.03 -8.00
N SER A 89 -6.35 -3.34 -6.79
CA SER A 89 -6.55 -4.63 -6.15
C SER A 89 -7.19 -4.44 -4.78
N ILE A 90 -7.81 -5.50 -4.28
CA ILE A 90 -8.46 -5.54 -2.97
C ILE A 90 -7.66 -6.48 -2.08
N LEU A 91 -7.08 -5.92 -1.03
CA LEU A 91 -6.51 -6.65 0.09
C LEU A 91 -7.59 -6.80 1.17
N CYS A 92 -8.11 -8.02 1.33
CA CYS A 92 -9.03 -8.37 2.40
C CYS A 92 -8.23 -8.97 3.56
N ILE A 93 -8.32 -8.39 4.74
CA ILE A 93 -7.70 -8.87 5.98
C ILE A 93 -8.83 -9.29 6.90
N LYS A 94 -8.84 -10.56 7.31
CA LYS A 94 -9.86 -11.09 8.22
C LYS A 94 -9.19 -11.71 9.42
N ARG A 95 -9.48 -11.17 10.61
CA ARG A 95 -9.01 -11.68 11.89
C ARG A 95 -10.18 -12.14 12.74
N GLN A 96 -10.24 -13.42 13.04
CA GLN A 96 -11.17 -14.02 14.00
C GLN A 96 -10.37 -14.55 15.20
N ARG A 97 -11.01 -14.82 16.33
CA ARG A 97 -10.34 -15.26 17.58
C ARG A 97 -9.29 -16.37 17.40
N ASN A 98 -9.55 -17.32 16.50
CA ASN A 98 -8.74 -18.52 16.34
C ASN A 98 -8.33 -18.78 14.88
N SER A 99 -8.54 -17.82 13.99
CA SER A 99 -8.23 -17.97 12.57
C SER A 99 -7.99 -16.62 11.92
N TYR A 100 -7.15 -16.61 10.90
CA TYR A 100 -7.00 -15.50 9.98
C TYR A 100 -7.30 -16.00 8.56
N ASN A 101 -7.78 -15.11 7.71
CA ASN A 101 -7.98 -15.39 6.30
C ASN A 101 -7.73 -14.11 5.50
N ASN A 102 -6.49 -13.92 5.07
CA ASN A 102 -6.10 -12.75 4.29
C ASN A 102 -6.07 -13.12 2.82
N MET A 103 -6.64 -12.25 1.99
CA MET A 103 -6.77 -12.46 0.56
C MET A 103 -6.32 -11.22 -0.21
N LEU A 104 -5.69 -11.43 -1.35
CA LEU A 104 -5.43 -10.40 -2.33
C LEU A 104 -6.16 -10.76 -3.62
N SER A 105 -7.00 -9.85 -4.08
CA SER A 105 -7.85 -10.02 -5.26
C SER A 105 -7.56 -8.94 -6.30
N LEU A 106 -7.42 -9.36 -7.56
CA LEU A 106 -7.16 -8.49 -8.69
C LEU A 106 -8.08 -8.89 -9.85
N ASN A 107 -8.71 -7.90 -10.48
CA ASN A 107 -9.55 -8.13 -11.66
C ASN A 107 -8.81 -7.64 -12.91
N LEU A 108 -8.61 -8.52 -13.88
CA LEU A 108 -7.97 -8.23 -15.17
C LEU A 108 -8.86 -8.77 -16.28
N ASP A 109 -9.21 -7.92 -17.25
CA ASP A 109 -9.98 -8.30 -18.45
C ASP A 109 -11.25 -9.13 -18.15
N GLY A 110 -11.97 -8.73 -17.09
CA GLY A 110 -13.19 -9.40 -16.64
C GLY A 110 -12.98 -10.73 -15.90
N LYS A 111 -11.73 -11.14 -15.64
CA LYS A 111 -11.38 -12.31 -14.84
C LYS A 111 -10.85 -11.90 -13.48
N SER A 112 -11.26 -12.64 -12.45
CA SER A 112 -10.82 -12.41 -11.06
C SER A 112 -9.72 -13.37 -10.66
N TYR A 113 -8.62 -12.83 -10.14
CA TYR A 113 -7.47 -13.55 -9.63
C TYR A 113 -7.37 -13.30 -8.13
N THR A 114 -7.58 -14.33 -7.32
CA THR A 114 -7.51 -14.24 -5.85
C THR A 114 -6.49 -15.20 -5.28
N VAL A 115 -5.69 -14.75 -4.31
CA VAL A 115 -4.75 -15.60 -3.56
C VAL A 115 -4.94 -15.41 -2.07
N GLU A 116 -4.68 -16.45 -1.29
CA GLU A 116 -4.72 -16.44 0.17
C GLU A 116 -3.30 -16.52 0.74
N GLY A 117 -3.05 -15.90 1.89
CA GLY A 117 -1.73 -15.86 2.52
C GLY A 117 -1.76 -15.37 3.95
N TYR A 118 -0.64 -15.52 4.66
CA TYR A 118 -0.49 -15.10 6.05
C TYR A 118 -0.14 -13.62 6.15
N ASN A 119 0.82 -13.17 5.33
CA ASN A 119 1.35 -11.80 5.34
C ASN A 119 1.35 -11.19 3.93
N LEU A 120 1.59 -9.88 3.86
CA LEU A 120 1.53 -9.13 2.60
C LEU A 120 2.54 -9.62 1.56
N GLN A 121 3.77 -9.96 1.97
CA GLN A 121 4.81 -10.42 1.06
C GLN A 121 4.43 -11.74 0.38
N GLU A 122 3.87 -12.69 1.15
CA GLU A 122 3.39 -13.96 0.61
C GLU A 122 2.23 -13.76 -0.37
N LEU A 123 1.30 -12.85 -0.05
CA LEU A 123 0.19 -12.49 -0.94
C LEU A 123 0.70 -11.96 -2.28
N LEU A 124 1.64 -11.01 -2.28
CA LEU A 124 2.24 -10.46 -3.49
C LEU A 124 2.97 -11.54 -4.31
N TYR A 125 3.75 -12.39 -3.65
CA TYR A 125 4.45 -13.50 -4.30
C TYR A 125 3.48 -14.50 -4.95
N LYS A 126 2.41 -14.90 -4.25
CA LYS A 126 1.39 -15.80 -4.79
C LYS A 126 0.63 -15.14 -5.93
N MET A 127 0.32 -13.84 -5.82
CA MET A 127 -0.36 -13.09 -6.88
C MET A 127 0.49 -13.11 -8.15
N LYS A 128 1.77 -12.75 -8.06
CA LYS A 128 2.72 -12.82 -9.19
C LYS A 128 2.70 -14.17 -9.91
N LYS A 129 2.66 -15.28 -9.15
CA LYS A 129 2.59 -16.64 -9.73
C LYS A 129 1.26 -16.99 -10.37
N LYS A 130 0.16 -16.38 -9.92
CA LYS A 130 -1.19 -16.65 -10.41
C LYS A 130 -1.55 -15.84 -11.64
N LEU A 131 -0.84 -14.73 -11.89
CA LEU A 131 -1.05 -13.88 -13.04
C LEU A 131 -0.86 -14.62 -14.38
N PRO A 132 -1.59 -14.23 -15.43
CA PRO A 132 -1.32 -14.67 -16.79
C PRO A 132 0.09 -14.27 -17.24
N LYS A 133 0.62 -14.96 -18.26
CA LYS A 133 2.02 -14.76 -18.70
C LYS A 133 2.26 -13.39 -19.33
N GLU A 134 1.21 -12.77 -19.83
CA GLU A 134 1.20 -11.44 -20.44
C GLU A 134 1.41 -10.34 -19.39
N TYR A 135 1.17 -10.66 -18.12
CA TYR A 135 1.34 -9.75 -17.00
C TYR A 135 2.60 -10.10 -16.20
N ALA A 136 3.40 -9.09 -15.89
CA ALA A 136 4.50 -9.17 -14.94
C ALA A 136 4.24 -8.25 -13.74
N MET A 137 4.73 -8.66 -12.56
CA MET A 137 4.63 -7.89 -11.33
C MET A 137 5.85 -8.20 -10.46
N GLU A 138 6.34 -7.22 -9.72
CA GLU A 138 7.31 -7.51 -8.66
C GLU A 138 6.64 -8.16 -7.44
N SER A 139 7.37 -9.04 -6.76
CA SER A 139 6.86 -9.79 -5.60
C SER A 139 7.23 -9.16 -4.26
N ASP A 140 7.80 -7.95 -4.28
CA ASP A 140 8.11 -7.16 -3.10
C ASP A 140 7.25 -5.87 -3.08
N PHE A 141 7.43 -5.04 -2.06
CA PHE A 141 6.60 -3.85 -1.87
C PHE A 141 6.78 -2.76 -2.93
N SER A 142 7.78 -2.85 -3.82
CA SER A 142 7.92 -1.89 -4.93
C SER A 142 6.70 -1.88 -5.85
N CYS A 143 6.01 -3.02 -6.00
CA CYS A 143 4.79 -3.10 -6.82
C CYS A 143 3.60 -2.34 -6.20
N MET A 144 3.69 -1.90 -4.95
CA MET A 144 2.67 -1.07 -4.29
C MET A 144 3.11 0.39 -4.11
N LEU A 145 4.41 0.67 -4.32
CA LEU A 145 5.08 1.90 -3.96
C LEU A 145 5.76 2.50 -5.21
N GLY A 146 4.96 2.90 -6.19
CA GLY A 146 5.45 3.53 -7.41
C GLY A 146 5.90 4.96 -7.19
N VAL A 147 6.95 5.36 -7.90
CA VAL A 147 7.41 6.75 -8.02
C VAL A 147 7.12 7.19 -9.45
N TYR A 148 6.30 8.24 -9.62
CA TYR A 148 6.06 8.85 -10.93
C TYR A 148 6.46 10.32 -10.90
N SER A 149 7.30 10.73 -11.86
CA SER A 149 7.68 12.13 -12.10
C SER A 149 6.61 12.84 -12.91
N ILE A 150 6.15 14.00 -12.44
CA ILE A 150 5.36 14.93 -13.26
C ILE A 150 6.30 15.98 -13.86
N GLU A 151 5.98 16.38 -15.08
CA GLU A 151 6.72 17.33 -15.91
C GLU A 151 7.13 18.62 -15.18
N THR A 152 8.33 19.04 -15.56
CA THR A 152 9.09 20.17 -15.03
C THR A 152 8.46 21.50 -15.41
N ASN A 153 7.68 22.08 -14.51
CA ASN A 153 7.54 23.53 -14.46
C ASN A 153 8.45 24.09 -13.37
N LYS A 154 9.37 24.96 -13.81
CA LYS A 154 10.46 25.56 -13.07
C LYS A 154 9.94 26.28 -11.82
N GLU A 155 9.93 25.56 -10.70
CA GLU A 155 10.31 26.04 -9.36
C GLU A 155 10.10 24.98 -8.28
N ASN A 156 9.40 23.87 -8.56
CA ASN A 156 9.28 22.74 -7.62
C ASN A 156 9.03 21.44 -8.39
N ASP A 157 9.92 20.46 -8.24
CA ASP A 157 9.67 19.10 -8.74
C ASP A 157 8.59 18.44 -7.86
N PHE A 158 7.39 18.29 -8.40
CA PHE A 158 6.27 17.60 -7.74
C PHE A 158 6.17 16.17 -8.26
N TYR A 159 6.02 15.20 -7.36
CA TYR A 159 5.79 13.79 -7.70
C TYR A 159 4.40 13.40 -7.22
N CYS A 160 3.48 13.06 -8.12
CA CYS A 160 2.13 12.58 -7.79
C CYS A 160 1.92 11.15 -8.28
N PHE A 161 1.04 10.41 -7.60
CA PHE A 161 0.40 9.22 -8.17
C PHE A 161 -0.65 9.67 -9.19
N ARG A 162 -0.48 9.30 -10.46
CA ARG A 162 -1.41 9.70 -11.52
C ARG A 162 -2.71 8.89 -11.41
N ASN A 163 -3.84 9.57 -11.29
CA ASN A 163 -5.10 9.06 -11.82
C ASN A 163 -5.01 9.17 -13.35
N PHE A 164 -4.98 8.04 -14.05
CA PHE A 164 -5.11 8.04 -15.51
C PHE A 164 -6.60 8.12 -15.87
N GLU A 165 -7.11 9.34 -15.95
CA GLU A 165 -8.15 9.67 -16.92
C GLU A 165 -7.73 10.96 -17.65
N GLU A 166 -7.75 10.85 -18.98
CA GLU A 166 -7.68 11.89 -20.03
C GLU A 166 -6.32 12.34 -20.61
N ASP A 167 -6.36 12.41 -21.95
CA ASP A 167 -5.32 12.67 -22.95
C ASP A 167 -4.78 14.12 -22.92
N ASP A 168 -3.53 14.29 -23.38
CA ASP A 168 -3.11 15.20 -24.47
C ASP A 168 -1.66 15.71 -24.33
N ASP A 169 -0.93 15.46 -25.43
CA ASP A 169 0.11 16.22 -26.14
C ASP A 169 1.36 16.90 -25.50
N GLU A 170 2.47 16.63 -26.23
CA GLU A 170 3.62 17.46 -26.60
C GLU A 170 4.76 17.80 -25.61
N SER A 171 5.82 17.00 -25.75
CA SER A 171 7.21 17.43 -25.99
C SER A 171 7.93 18.35 -24.98
N VAL A 172 8.81 17.80 -24.14
CA VAL A 172 10.03 18.52 -23.70
C VAL A 172 11.20 17.56 -23.44
N SER A 173 12.33 17.82 -24.09
CA SER A 173 13.64 17.21 -23.84
C SER A 173 14.33 17.84 -22.63
N SER A 174 14.66 17.06 -21.60
CA SER A 174 15.78 17.36 -20.69
C SER A 174 16.17 16.18 -19.82
N GLU A 175 17.48 16.02 -19.64
CA GLU A 175 18.18 14.93 -18.94
C GLU A 175 17.54 14.54 -17.60
N SER A 176 16.95 13.35 -17.57
CA SER A 176 16.38 12.73 -16.38
C SER A 176 17.45 11.92 -15.62
N PHE A 177 17.47 12.06 -14.30
CA PHE A 177 18.12 11.07 -13.44
C PHE A 177 17.08 10.00 -13.09
N CYS A 178 17.10 8.89 -13.84
CA CYS A 178 16.37 7.68 -13.46
C CYS A 178 17.01 7.08 -12.22
N LEU A 179 16.23 6.87 -11.15
CA LEU A 179 16.62 5.91 -10.11
C LEU A 179 16.34 4.52 -10.69
N GLU A 180 17.41 3.76 -10.92
CA GLU A 180 17.30 2.44 -11.50
C GLU A 180 16.62 1.46 -10.54
N SER A 181 15.82 0.55 -11.08
CA SER A 181 15.15 -0.54 -10.34
C SER A 181 16.09 -1.45 -9.54
N SER A 182 17.40 -1.32 -9.78
CA SER A 182 18.46 -1.98 -9.01
C SER A 182 18.53 -1.49 -7.56
N ASP A 183 18.04 -0.29 -7.26
CA ASP A 183 18.09 0.33 -5.93
C ASP A 183 17.11 -0.29 -4.90
N PHE A 184 16.16 -1.14 -5.32
CA PHE A 184 15.08 -1.67 -4.47
C PHE A 184 15.26 -3.13 -4.04
N ARG A 185 16.37 -3.78 -4.40
CA ARG A 185 16.53 -5.24 -4.32
C ARG A 185 16.98 -5.82 -2.97
N SER A 186 17.12 -5.01 -1.91
CA SER A 186 17.48 -5.54 -0.58
C SER A 186 16.96 -4.66 0.57
N ARG A 187 17.06 -5.17 1.81
CA ARG A 187 16.75 -4.43 3.05
C ARG A 187 17.54 -3.10 3.17
N ASP A 188 18.64 -2.96 2.43
CA ASP A 188 19.48 -1.75 2.34
C ASP A 188 18.95 -0.68 1.36
N ALA A 189 17.92 -1.00 0.55
CA ALA A 189 17.27 -0.04 -0.37
C ALA A 189 16.69 1.19 0.35
N PHE A 190 16.19 0.99 1.58
CA PHE A 190 15.62 2.07 2.39
C PHE A 190 16.66 3.01 3.00
N ASP A 191 17.95 2.70 2.90
CA ASP A 191 19.04 3.55 3.35
C ASP A 191 19.38 4.63 2.32
N GLY A 192 19.17 4.38 1.01
CA GLY A 192 19.23 5.40 -0.03
C GLY A 192 18.16 6.49 0.15
N LEU A 193 17.00 6.11 0.68
CA LEU A 193 15.88 7.01 1.00
C LEU A 193 16.11 7.85 2.28
N LYS A 194 17.17 7.61 3.06
CA LYS A 194 17.50 8.41 4.26
C LYS A 194 17.81 9.88 3.93
N LYS A 195 18.16 10.20 2.68
CA LYS A 195 18.58 11.55 2.25
C LYS A 195 17.42 12.48 1.87
N TYR A 196 16.20 11.96 1.74
CA TYR A 196 15.06 12.74 1.25
C TYR A 196 14.06 13.01 2.38
N PRO A 197 13.96 14.26 2.88
CA PRO A 197 12.87 14.64 3.78
C PRO A 197 11.51 14.52 3.08
N ILE A 198 10.49 14.14 3.87
CA ILE A 198 9.12 13.94 3.38
C ILE A 198 8.23 14.75 4.29
N THR A 199 7.48 15.69 3.70
CA THR A 199 6.61 16.63 4.39
C THR A 199 5.19 16.46 3.85
N TYR A 200 4.19 16.60 4.72
CA TYR A 200 2.79 16.45 4.36
C TYR A 200 2.10 17.81 4.36
N ILE A 201 1.40 18.14 3.27
CA ILE A 201 0.59 19.35 3.13
C ILE A 201 -0.77 18.93 2.55
N PHE A 202 -1.87 19.31 3.21
CA PHE A 202 -3.24 19.26 2.70
C PHE A 202 -3.63 18.01 1.88
N ASN A 203 -3.50 16.82 2.48
CA ASN A 203 -3.95 15.54 1.89
C ASN A 203 -3.05 14.92 0.81
N GLU A 204 -1.84 15.44 0.64
CA GLU A 204 -0.86 14.92 -0.32
C GLU A 204 0.50 14.65 0.35
N TYR A 205 1.20 13.65 -0.18
CA TYR A 205 2.55 13.29 0.25
C TYR A 205 3.58 14.05 -0.57
N CYS A 206 4.34 14.94 0.05
CA CYS A 206 5.42 15.68 -0.62
C CYS A 206 6.78 15.11 -0.20
N LEU A 207 7.60 14.68 -1.15
CA LEU A 207 9.04 14.48 -0.94
C LEU A 207 9.72 15.84 -1.18
N SER A 208 10.45 16.38 -0.21
CA SER A 208 11.30 17.55 -0.42
C SER A 208 12.75 17.13 -0.60
N LYS A 209 13.43 17.73 -1.59
CA LYS A 209 14.90 17.80 -1.57
C LYS A 209 15.30 18.92 -0.60
N ILE A 210 16.38 18.70 0.17
CA ILE A 210 17.11 19.81 0.81
C ILE A 210 17.90 20.51 -0.30
#